data_AF-A0A1G2Z4I6-F1
#
_entry.id   AF-A0A1G2Z4I6-F1
#
_cell.length_a   1.000
_cell.length_b   1.000
_cell.length_c   1.000
_cell.angle_alpha   90.00
_cell.angle_beta   90.00
_cell.angle_gamma   90.00
#
_symmetry.space_group_name_H-M   'P 1'
#
loop_
_entity.id
_entity.type
_entity.pdbx_description
1 polymer ?
#
loop_
_entity_poly.entity_id
_entity_poly.type
_entity_poly.pdbx_seq_one_letter_code
_entity_poly.pdbx_strand_id
1 'polypeptide(L)'
;MPLSISDESKPQGLKATVPVMGTPMKVRLERYLPDLRWETTVVEDPNGGPVAKLSLRGEGLLQDVWLCARDRERQSISAHVGSVAIRELPGQTGTEVLQELTDPDVVGILLIWLSDTDSPLAYAVKPGKTVSLPRSPWKLSVLKYTPHYSVDRQTKEVTSLSDKPENPAVEIRVEGGKQEYRQWLWSLFASSPHQEQQLPFRARFVDFHPGTGAGRYILAAPEGSPSYLLHLKDGKKHIEQVEPGKRYPFEDGRYSFGVDEVRPGARVVTTWKEGSEVLLNPAVVATIIQSTSAQQVLLELGKPYHHKTSSGTLVVLYRRVPDSSKQ
;
A
#
# COMPACT_ATOMS: atom_id res chain seq x y z
N MET A 1 20.58 -14.93 26.64
CA MET A 1 20.20 -15.42 27.98
C MET A 1 19.07 -16.42 27.79
N PRO A 2 19.24 -17.70 28.13
CA PRO A 2 18.17 -18.69 28.06
C PRO A 2 17.13 -18.45 29.15
N LEU A 3 15.87 -18.73 28.86
CA LEU A 3 14.75 -18.71 29.80
C LEU A 3 14.04 -20.05 29.75
N SER A 4 13.67 -20.56 30.91
CA SER A 4 12.92 -21.81 31.01
C SER A 4 11.43 -21.49 31.01
N ILE A 5 10.72 -22.14 30.09
CA ILE A 5 9.26 -22.11 29.97
C ILE A 5 8.78 -23.44 30.55
N SER A 6 7.97 -23.41 31.61
CA SER A 6 7.62 -24.63 32.36
C SER A 6 6.67 -25.55 31.59
N ASP A 7 5.72 -24.96 30.87
CA ASP A 7 4.80 -25.63 29.96
C ASP A 7 4.67 -24.85 28.64
N GLU A 8 5.37 -25.29 27.59
CA GLU A 8 5.39 -24.58 26.30
C GLU A 8 4.04 -24.49 25.62
N SER A 9 3.04 -25.31 25.98
CA SER A 9 1.70 -25.19 25.40
C SER A 9 0.86 -24.14 26.10
N LYS A 10 1.33 -23.53 27.21
CA LYS A 10 0.57 -22.56 27.97
C LYS A 10 1.17 -21.16 27.97
N PRO A 11 0.33 -20.13 27.96
CA PRO A 11 0.75 -18.75 28.19
C PRO A 11 1.40 -18.61 29.56
N GLN A 12 2.54 -17.92 29.62
CA GLN A 12 3.28 -17.75 30.87
C GLN A 12 3.77 -16.33 31.05
N GLY A 13 3.59 -15.78 32.24
CA GLY A 13 4.19 -14.49 32.61
C GLY A 13 5.70 -14.63 32.73
N LEU A 14 6.43 -13.70 32.12
CA LEU A 14 7.89 -13.61 32.22
C LEU A 14 8.23 -12.44 33.14
N LYS A 15 9.25 -12.62 33.98
CA LYS A 15 9.77 -11.58 34.88
C LYS A 15 11.27 -11.38 34.67
N ALA A 16 11.68 -11.36 33.40
CA ALA A 16 13.07 -11.23 33.01
C ALA A 16 13.33 -9.87 32.39
N THR A 17 14.45 -9.24 32.75
CA THR A 17 14.94 -8.03 32.09
C THR A 17 16.34 -8.29 31.58
N VAL A 18 16.54 -8.12 30.28
CA VAL A 18 17.81 -8.34 29.60
C VAL A 18 18.44 -6.99 29.28
N PRO A 19 19.59 -6.63 29.88
CA PRO A 19 20.31 -5.43 29.47
C PRO A 19 20.90 -5.61 28.08
N VAL A 20 20.87 -4.55 27.26
CA VAL A 20 21.55 -4.53 25.96
C VAL A 20 22.96 -4.01 26.20
N MET A 21 23.95 -4.90 26.12
CA MET A 21 25.35 -4.61 26.41
C MET A 21 25.85 -3.37 25.66
N GLY A 22 26.54 -2.49 26.37
CA GLY A 22 27.09 -1.25 25.79
C GLY A 22 26.06 -0.15 25.52
N THR A 23 24.82 -0.29 26.01
CA THR A 23 23.76 0.72 25.82
C THR A 23 22.95 0.93 27.11
N PRO A 24 22.26 2.07 27.27
CA PRO A 24 21.31 2.26 28.38
C PRO A 24 19.99 1.48 28.22
N MET A 25 19.86 0.66 27.18
CA MET A 25 18.61 -0.02 26.85
C MET A 25 18.42 -1.31 27.64
N LYS A 26 17.15 -1.62 27.93
CA LYS A 26 16.75 -2.87 28.57
C LYS A 26 15.57 -3.47 27.80
N VAL A 27 15.55 -4.79 27.67
CA VAL A 27 14.42 -5.53 27.13
C VAL A 27 13.75 -6.28 28.27
N ARG A 28 12.57 -5.82 28.68
CA ARG A 28 11.76 -6.51 29.69
C ARG A 28 10.86 -7.51 28.98
N LEU A 29 11.00 -8.79 29.31
CA LEU A 29 10.15 -9.85 28.78
C LEU A 29 8.96 -10.00 29.70
N GLU A 30 7.75 -9.93 29.14
CA GLU A 30 6.52 -9.80 29.91
C GLU A 30 5.69 -11.10 29.86
N ARG A 31 5.61 -11.72 28.69
CA ARG A 31 4.75 -12.88 28.49
C ARG A 31 5.21 -13.77 27.36
N TYR A 32 5.17 -15.08 27.55
CA TYR A 32 5.28 -16.09 26.52
C TYR A 32 3.87 -16.46 26.01
N LEU A 33 3.74 -16.58 24.69
CA LEU A 33 2.52 -16.99 23.99
C LEU A 33 2.82 -18.26 23.19
N PRO A 34 2.09 -19.37 23.44
CA PRO A 34 2.29 -20.64 22.71
C PRO A 34 1.75 -20.59 21.27
N ASP A 35 0.70 -19.80 21.06
CA ASP A 35 0.05 -19.57 19.78
C ASP A 35 -0.31 -18.09 19.64
N LEU A 36 0.58 -17.32 19.05
CA LEU A 36 0.29 -15.97 18.60
C LEU A 36 -0.63 -16.03 17.38
N ARG A 37 -1.76 -15.31 17.43
CA ARG A 37 -2.62 -15.11 16.25
C ARG A 37 -2.71 -13.64 15.91
N TRP A 38 -2.48 -13.34 14.64
CA TRP A 38 -2.77 -12.02 14.08
C TRP A 38 -4.24 -11.99 13.63
N GLU A 39 -4.95 -10.95 14.04
CA GLU A 39 -6.30 -10.64 13.56
C GLU A 39 -6.26 -9.36 12.76
N THR A 40 -6.83 -9.41 11.56
CA THR A 40 -7.02 -8.24 10.72
C THR A 40 -8.48 -7.86 10.75
N THR A 41 -8.78 -6.67 11.25
CA THR A 41 -10.11 -6.08 11.25
C THR A 41 -10.12 -4.80 10.44
N VAL A 42 -11.32 -4.40 10.02
CA VAL A 42 -11.55 -3.12 9.36
C VAL A 42 -12.38 -2.25 10.30
N VAL A 43 -11.89 -1.05 10.53
CA VAL A 43 -12.56 -0.05 11.38
C VAL A 43 -12.85 1.19 10.55
N GLU A 44 -13.97 1.85 10.85
CA GLU A 44 -14.29 3.16 10.31
C GLU A 44 -13.25 4.18 10.80
N ASP A 45 -12.83 5.06 9.91
CA ASP A 45 -11.89 6.12 10.19
C ASP A 45 -12.19 7.31 9.26
N PRO A 46 -12.55 8.49 9.78
CA PRO A 46 -12.78 9.69 8.97
C PRO A 46 -11.58 10.09 8.09
N ASN A 47 -10.36 9.72 8.51
CA ASN A 47 -9.13 9.93 7.74
C ASN A 47 -8.72 8.68 6.95
N GLY A 48 -9.51 7.61 7.04
CA GLY A 48 -9.37 6.39 6.28
C GLY A 48 -9.63 6.58 4.79
N GLY A 49 -9.36 5.53 4.03
CA GLY A 49 -9.62 5.49 2.59
C GLY A 49 -10.47 4.29 2.24
N PRO A 50 -10.66 4.00 0.95
CA PRO A 50 -11.30 2.77 0.53
C PRO A 50 -10.43 1.56 0.89
N VAL A 51 -11.07 0.56 1.47
CA VAL A 51 -10.49 -0.76 1.74
C VAL A 51 -11.35 -1.82 1.05
N ALA A 52 -10.71 -2.88 0.54
CA ALA A 52 -11.40 -3.94 -0.17
C ALA A 52 -11.00 -5.31 0.38
N LYS A 53 -12.00 -6.16 0.64
CA LYS A 53 -11.77 -7.56 0.94
C LYS A 53 -11.71 -8.34 -0.36
N LEU A 54 -10.60 -9.01 -0.58
CA LEU A 54 -10.42 -9.93 -1.70
C LEU A 54 -10.44 -11.36 -1.19
N SER A 55 -11.19 -12.23 -1.86
CA SER A 55 -11.09 -13.68 -1.70
C SER A 55 -10.27 -14.27 -2.83
N LEU A 56 -9.09 -14.83 -2.52
CA LEU A 56 -8.20 -15.51 -3.45
C LEU A 56 -8.47 -17.01 -3.41
N ARG A 57 -8.67 -17.63 -4.58
CA ARG A 57 -9.05 -19.05 -4.71
C ARG A 57 -8.25 -19.72 -5.83
N GLY A 58 -7.90 -20.99 -5.66
CA GLY A 58 -7.26 -21.81 -6.68
C GLY A 58 -6.72 -23.13 -6.12
N GLU A 59 -5.86 -23.80 -6.88
CA GLU A 59 -5.27 -25.07 -6.48
C GLU A 59 -4.44 -24.93 -5.19
N GLY A 60 -4.96 -25.45 -4.08
CA GLY A 60 -4.36 -25.32 -2.75
C GLY A 60 -4.40 -23.90 -2.16
N LEU A 61 -5.02 -22.94 -2.84
CA LEU A 61 -5.11 -21.54 -2.39
C LEU A 61 -6.51 -21.22 -1.90
N LEU A 62 -6.61 -20.93 -0.60
CA LEU A 62 -7.81 -20.41 0.04
C LEU A 62 -7.40 -19.29 1.00
N GLN A 63 -7.41 -18.05 0.52
CA GLN A 63 -6.93 -16.91 1.30
C GLN A 63 -7.86 -15.72 1.14
N ASP A 64 -8.10 -15.00 2.23
CA ASP A 64 -8.75 -13.69 2.20
C ASP A 64 -7.72 -12.61 2.54
N VAL A 65 -7.73 -11.51 1.80
CA VAL A 65 -6.77 -10.41 1.95
C VAL A 65 -7.52 -9.08 1.96
N TRP A 66 -7.06 -8.15 2.80
CA TRP A 66 -7.54 -6.78 2.80
C TRP A 66 -6.56 -5.88 2.06
N LEU A 67 -7.04 -5.23 1.00
CA LEU A 67 -6.35 -4.10 0.38
C LEU A 67 -6.81 -2.78 1.01
N CYS A 68 -5.92 -1.80 1.06
CA CYS A 68 -6.19 -0.46 1.58
C CYS A 68 -5.49 0.59 0.71
N ALA A 69 -6.25 1.52 0.14
CA ALA A 69 -5.70 2.49 -0.80
C ALA A 69 -4.75 3.51 -0.16
N ARG A 70 -4.85 3.72 1.16
CA ARG A 70 -4.00 4.66 1.92
C ARG A 70 -2.87 3.98 2.71
N ASP A 71 -2.82 2.65 2.74
CA ASP A 71 -1.73 1.88 3.34
C ASP A 71 -0.84 1.31 2.25
N ARG A 72 0.37 1.88 2.09
CA ARG A 72 1.32 1.52 1.03
C ARG A 72 1.65 0.03 0.99
N GLU A 73 1.70 -0.64 2.14
CA GLU A 73 2.02 -2.07 2.21
C GLU A 73 0.84 -2.96 1.78
N ARG A 74 -0.37 -2.39 1.73
CA ARG A 74 -1.63 -3.08 1.40
C ARG A 74 -2.32 -2.50 0.17
N GLN A 75 -1.65 -1.66 -0.60
CA GLN A 75 -2.21 -1.09 -1.83
C GLN A 75 -2.33 -2.12 -2.96
N SER A 76 -1.60 -3.24 -2.88
CA SER A 76 -1.65 -4.29 -3.89
C SER A 76 -1.20 -5.63 -3.35
N ILE A 77 -1.70 -6.69 -3.98
CA ILE A 77 -1.11 -8.02 -3.96
C ILE A 77 -0.48 -8.31 -5.32
N SER A 78 0.63 -9.04 -5.33
CA SER A 78 1.29 -9.48 -6.56
C SER A 78 1.94 -10.84 -6.34
N ALA A 79 1.81 -11.70 -7.34
CA ALA A 79 2.43 -13.01 -7.42
C ALA A 79 2.78 -13.31 -8.88
N HIS A 80 3.43 -14.44 -9.13
CA HIS A 80 3.74 -14.89 -10.50
C HIS A 80 2.49 -15.11 -11.37
N VAL A 81 1.33 -15.37 -10.76
CA VAL A 81 0.08 -15.61 -11.47
C VAL A 81 -0.69 -14.32 -11.80
N GLY A 82 -0.36 -13.19 -11.17
CA GLY A 82 -1.10 -11.94 -11.40
C GLY A 82 -1.02 -10.97 -10.24
N SER A 83 -1.77 -9.87 -10.36
CA SER A 83 -1.77 -8.79 -9.37
C SER A 83 -3.12 -8.10 -9.27
N VAL A 84 -3.48 -7.65 -8.07
CA VAL A 84 -4.62 -6.77 -7.84
C VAL A 84 -4.15 -5.57 -7.03
N ALA A 85 -4.40 -4.37 -7.52
CA ALA A 85 -4.11 -3.12 -6.82
C ALA A 85 -5.41 -2.36 -6.54
N ILE A 86 -5.44 -1.55 -5.49
CA ILE A 86 -6.55 -0.63 -5.20
C ILE A 86 -6.09 0.83 -5.38
N ARG A 87 -6.96 1.67 -5.94
CA ARG A 87 -6.73 3.11 -6.14
C ARG A 87 -7.94 3.89 -5.64
N GLU A 88 -7.68 4.83 -4.75
CA GLU A 88 -8.68 5.79 -4.29
C GLU A 88 -8.85 6.92 -5.31
N LEU A 89 -10.11 7.24 -5.59
CA LEU A 89 -10.49 8.40 -6.39
C LEU A 89 -11.39 9.30 -5.54
N PRO A 90 -10.81 10.28 -4.82
CA PRO A 90 -11.55 11.16 -3.92
C PRO A 90 -12.50 12.07 -4.71
N GLY A 91 -13.58 12.51 -4.05
CA GLY A 91 -14.64 13.30 -4.66
C GLY A 91 -15.50 12.52 -5.65
N GLN A 92 -16.50 13.20 -6.23
CA GLN A 92 -17.38 12.62 -7.25
C GLN A 92 -16.63 12.50 -8.59
N THR A 93 -15.77 11.48 -8.71
CA THR A 93 -15.20 11.11 -10.01
C THR A 93 -16.32 10.54 -10.87
N GLY A 94 -16.70 11.27 -11.92
CA GLY A 94 -17.75 10.85 -12.85
C GLY A 94 -17.40 9.53 -13.55
N THR A 95 -18.42 8.72 -13.82
CA THR A 95 -18.27 7.46 -14.58
C THR A 95 -17.66 7.69 -15.96
N GLU A 96 -17.90 8.86 -16.57
CA GLU A 96 -17.30 9.27 -17.85
C GLU A 96 -15.76 9.28 -17.80
N VAL A 97 -15.17 9.82 -16.73
CA VAL A 97 -13.71 9.86 -16.55
C VAL A 97 -13.14 8.45 -16.38
N LEU A 98 -13.87 7.57 -15.69
CA LEU A 98 -13.49 6.16 -15.55
C LEU A 98 -13.58 5.43 -16.90
N GLN A 99 -14.55 5.74 -17.75
CA GLN A 99 -14.66 5.15 -19.08
C GLN A 99 -13.50 5.59 -20.00
N GLU A 100 -12.99 6.82 -19.85
CA GLU A 100 -11.79 7.27 -20.57
C GLU A 100 -10.55 6.39 -20.27
N LEU A 101 -10.48 5.69 -19.12
CA LEU A 101 -9.40 4.75 -18.83
C LEU A 101 -9.32 3.56 -19.81
N THR A 102 -10.36 3.33 -20.61
CA THR A 102 -10.35 2.30 -21.67
C THR A 102 -9.58 2.73 -22.92
N ASP A 103 -9.30 4.03 -23.09
CA ASP A 103 -8.43 4.53 -24.16
C ASP A 103 -6.99 3.99 -23.93
N PRO A 104 -6.36 3.34 -24.93
CA PRO A 104 -5.00 2.83 -24.82
C PRO A 104 -3.98 3.92 -24.42
N ASP A 105 -4.19 5.17 -24.82
CA ASP A 105 -3.28 6.29 -24.57
C ASP A 105 -3.48 6.93 -23.18
N VAL A 106 -4.56 6.58 -22.47
CA VAL A 106 -4.83 7.11 -21.12
C VAL A 106 -4.06 6.31 -20.07
N VAL A 107 -3.20 6.98 -19.31
CA VAL A 107 -2.28 6.31 -18.36
C VAL A 107 -2.73 6.40 -16.91
N GLY A 108 -3.70 7.25 -16.60
CA GLY A 108 -4.17 7.47 -15.24
C GLY A 108 -5.17 8.60 -15.12
N ILE A 109 -5.37 9.07 -13.89
CA ILE A 109 -6.24 10.20 -13.56
C ILE A 109 -5.41 11.27 -12.85
N LEU A 110 -5.63 12.52 -13.26
CA LEU A 110 -5.09 13.69 -12.59
C LEU A 110 -6.20 14.33 -11.75
N LEU A 111 -5.95 14.43 -10.45
CA LEU A 111 -6.83 15.04 -9.46
C LEU A 111 -6.33 16.46 -9.17
N ILE A 112 -7.21 17.45 -9.30
CA ILE A 112 -6.86 18.87 -9.16
C ILE A 112 -7.79 19.55 -8.15
N TRP A 113 -7.22 20.14 -7.12
CA TRP A 113 -7.92 20.95 -6.11
C TRP A 113 -7.63 22.42 -6.37
N LEU A 114 -8.63 23.17 -6.84
CA LEU A 114 -8.52 24.61 -7.08
C LEU A 114 -8.51 25.43 -5.78
N SER A 115 -9.03 24.85 -4.69
CA SER A 115 -8.90 25.36 -3.32
C SER A 115 -8.78 24.19 -2.34
N ASP A 116 -8.32 24.46 -1.12
CA ASP A 116 -8.10 23.43 -0.09
C ASP A 116 -9.40 22.79 0.43
N THR A 117 -10.55 23.44 0.20
CA THR A 117 -11.87 22.99 0.66
C THR A 117 -12.68 22.24 -0.39
N ASP A 118 -12.24 22.28 -1.66
CA ASP A 118 -13.02 21.70 -2.76
C ASP A 118 -12.79 20.19 -2.90
N SER A 119 -13.78 19.50 -3.45
CA SER A 119 -13.55 18.18 -4.04
C SER A 119 -12.67 18.32 -5.29
N PRO A 120 -11.75 17.37 -5.55
CA PRO A 120 -10.89 17.46 -6.72
C PRO A 120 -11.70 17.31 -8.01
N LEU A 121 -11.26 18.02 -9.03
CA LEU A 121 -11.61 17.76 -10.41
C LEU A 121 -10.77 16.58 -10.90
N ALA A 122 -11.39 15.59 -11.54
CA ALA A 122 -10.73 14.42 -12.08
C ALA A 122 -10.64 14.51 -13.61
N TYR A 123 -9.44 14.31 -14.17
CA TYR A 123 -9.21 14.31 -15.61
C TYR A 123 -8.44 13.05 -16.02
N ALA A 124 -8.89 12.39 -17.08
CA ALA A 124 -8.12 11.31 -17.70
C ALA A 124 -6.82 11.87 -18.30
N VAL A 125 -5.71 11.20 -17.98
CA VAL A 125 -4.37 11.63 -18.35
C VAL A 125 -3.99 11.00 -19.68
N LYS A 126 -3.97 11.83 -20.72
CA LYS A 126 -3.44 11.48 -22.05
C LYS A 126 -2.28 12.42 -22.39
N PRO A 127 -1.03 11.93 -22.51
CA PRO A 127 0.09 12.76 -22.93
C PRO A 127 -0.22 13.52 -24.23
N GLY A 128 0.17 14.80 -24.29
CA GLY A 128 -0.15 15.72 -25.38
C GLY A 128 -1.53 16.39 -25.27
N LYS A 129 -2.40 16.00 -24.33
CA LYS A 129 -3.70 16.64 -24.11
C LYS A 129 -3.56 17.87 -23.21
N THR A 130 -4.23 18.95 -23.61
CA THR A 130 -4.40 20.17 -22.80
C THR A 130 -5.85 20.29 -22.35
N VAL A 131 -6.06 20.64 -21.07
CA VAL A 131 -7.36 20.90 -20.47
C VAL A 131 -7.41 22.30 -19.89
N SER A 132 -8.51 23.01 -20.10
CA SER A 132 -8.79 24.27 -19.42
C SER A 132 -9.38 23.98 -18.05
N LEU A 133 -8.83 24.58 -16.99
CA LEU A 133 -9.37 24.38 -15.66
C LEU A 133 -10.60 25.28 -15.46
N PRO A 134 -11.77 24.73 -15.06
CA PRO A 134 -12.98 25.51 -14.90
C PRO A 134 -12.79 26.56 -13.79
N ARG A 135 -13.42 27.73 -13.97
CA ARG A 135 -13.38 28.85 -13.00
C ARG A 135 -11.95 29.32 -12.68
N SER A 136 -11.03 29.14 -13.61
CA SER A 136 -9.62 29.45 -13.45
C SER A 136 -9.01 29.99 -14.75
N PRO A 137 -8.02 30.89 -14.70
CA PRO A 137 -7.27 31.30 -15.90
C PRO A 137 -6.26 30.24 -16.36
N TRP A 138 -6.09 29.14 -15.61
CA TRP A 138 -5.07 28.13 -15.85
C TRP A 138 -5.50 27.10 -16.89
N LYS A 139 -4.57 26.79 -17.79
CA LYS A 139 -4.61 25.60 -18.66
C LYS A 139 -3.55 24.63 -18.19
N LEU A 140 -3.89 23.35 -18.18
CA LEU A 140 -2.97 22.27 -17.81
C LEU A 140 -2.74 21.37 -19.02
N SER A 141 -1.48 21.07 -19.32
CA SER A 141 -1.09 20.11 -20.35
C SER A 141 -0.27 18.98 -19.72
N VAL A 142 -0.56 17.74 -20.11
CA VAL A 142 0.28 16.59 -19.75
C VAL A 142 1.32 16.43 -20.85
N LEU A 143 2.59 16.70 -20.54
CA LEU A 143 3.67 16.66 -21.54
C LEU A 143 4.18 15.26 -21.78
N LYS A 144 4.44 14.50 -20.70
CA LYS A 144 5.09 13.19 -20.76
C LYS A 144 4.57 12.28 -19.66
N TYR A 145 4.53 10.98 -19.94
CA TYR A 145 4.36 9.91 -18.95
C TYR A 145 5.62 9.07 -18.91
N THR A 146 6.04 8.67 -17.70
CA THR A 146 7.19 7.78 -17.47
C THR A 146 6.77 6.68 -16.49
N PRO A 147 6.63 5.42 -16.92
CA PRO A 147 6.14 4.33 -16.06
C PRO A 147 7.12 3.95 -14.95
N HIS A 148 8.43 4.05 -15.20
CA HIS A 148 9.46 3.85 -14.18
C HIS A 148 10.42 5.04 -14.15
N TYR A 149 9.96 6.15 -13.58
CA TYR A 149 10.73 7.39 -13.50
C TYR A 149 12.07 7.18 -12.81
N SER A 150 13.13 7.60 -13.50
CA SER A 150 14.49 7.72 -12.98
C SER A 150 15.18 8.92 -13.64
N VAL A 151 16.29 9.35 -13.04
CA VAL A 151 17.14 10.41 -13.58
C VAL A 151 18.50 9.82 -13.90
N ASP A 152 18.94 9.95 -15.13
CA ASP A 152 20.29 9.56 -15.53
C ASP A 152 21.30 10.42 -14.76
N ARG A 153 22.25 9.76 -14.07
CA ARG A 153 23.18 10.48 -13.18
C ARG A 153 24.19 11.33 -13.95
N GLN A 154 24.51 10.97 -15.19
CA GLN A 154 25.47 11.64 -16.05
C GLN A 154 24.81 12.80 -16.79
N THR A 155 23.70 12.54 -17.49
CA THR A 155 23.03 13.55 -18.33
C THR A 155 22.07 14.45 -17.55
N LYS A 156 21.65 14.01 -16.34
CA LYS A 156 20.57 14.64 -15.54
C LYS A 156 19.21 14.63 -16.23
N GLU A 157 19.04 13.85 -17.29
CA GLU A 157 17.78 13.75 -18.01
C GLU A 157 16.87 12.68 -17.38
N VAL A 158 15.56 12.91 -17.49
CA VAL A 158 14.55 11.95 -17.06
C VAL A 158 14.47 10.79 -18.05
N THR A 159 14.63 9.58 -17.52
CA THR A 159 14.55 8.32 -18.27
C THR A 159 13.53 7.36 -17.63
N SER A 160 13.12 6.34 -18.39
CA SER A 160 12.34 5.21 -17.88
C SER A 160 13.24 4.00 -17.76
N LEU A 161 13.32 3.37 -16.58
CA LEU A 161 14.11 2.14 -16.40
C LEU A 161 13.41 0.87 -16.91
N SER A 162 12.10 0.96 -17.14
CA SER A 162 11.22 -0.15 -17.48
C SER A 162 9.93 0.39 -18.08
N ASP A 163 9.22 -0.44 -18.85
CA ASP A 163 7.87 -0.15 -19.34
C ASP A 163 6.79 -0.48 -18.29
N LYS A 164 7.18 -1.08 -17.16
CA LYS A 164 6.27 -1.39 -16.04
C LYS A 164 6.07 -0.15 -15.16
N PRO A 165 4.85 0.11 -14.67
CA PRO A 165 4.52 1.26 -13.83
C PRO A 165 5.03 1.08 -12.39
N GLU A 166 6.34 0.92 -12.22
CA GLU A 166 6.99 0.71 -10.90
C GLU A 166 7.19 2.01 -10.13
N ASN A 167 7.43 3.12 -10.85
CA ASN A 167 7.50 4.47 -10.29
C ASN A 167 6.87 5.47 -11.28
N PRO A 168 5.54 5.36 -11.50
CA PRO A 168 4.90 6.07 -12.58
C PRO A 168 4.77 7.56 -12.26
N ALA A 169 5.13 8.39 -13.23
CA ALA A 169 5.11 9.84 -13.11
C ALA A 169 4.67 10.52 -14.41
N VAL A 170 4.09 11.71 -14.27
CA VAL A 170 3.70 12.56 -15.39
C VAL A 170 4.35 13.93 -15.26
N GLU A 171 4.82 14.48 -16.37
CA GLU A 171 5.24 15.87 -16.47
C GLU A 171 4.04 16.71 -16.87
N ILE A 172 3.73 17.74 -16.10
CA ILE A 172 2.67 18.69 -16.39
C ILE A 172 3.25 20.09 -16.69
N ARG A 173 2.56 20.81 -17.57
CA ARG A 173 2.76 22.24 -17.84
C ARG A 173 1.49 22.98 -17.48
N VAL A 174 1.60 24.03 -16.69
CA VAL A 174 0.47 24.87 -16.28
C VAL A 174 0.72 26.30 -16.77
N GLU A 175 -0.21 26.86 -17.53
CA GLU A 175 -0.08 28.19 -18.13
C GLU A 175 -1.31 29.05 -17.86
N GLY A 176 -1.11 30.30 -17.49
CA GLY A 176 -2.19 31.25 -17.22
C GLY A 176 -1.66 32.53 -16.57
N GLY A 177 -2.38 33.65 -16.68
CA GLY A 177 -2.01 34.88 -15.96
C GLY A 177 -0.57 35.40 -16.20
N LYS A 178 0.01 35.15 -17.39
CA LYS A 178 1.42 35.42 -17.76
C LYS A 178 2.48 34.57 -17.03
N GLN A 179 2.07 33.52 -16.33
CA GLN A 179 2.96 32.58 -15.65
C GLN A 179 2.89 31.20 -16.33
N GLU A 180 4.01 30.49 -16.28
CA GLU A 180 4.15 29.10 -16.69
C GLU A 180 4.85 28.33 -15.58
N TYR A 181 4.33 27.15 -15.28
CA TYR A 181 4.91 26.20 -14.33
C TYR A 181 5.13 24.86 -15.04
N ARG A 182 6.21 24.17 -14.69
CA ARG A 182 6.45 22.78 -15.09
C ARG A 182 6.83 21.96 -13.88
N GLN A 183 6.24 20.78 -13.76
CA GLN A 183 6.47 19.92 -12.62
C GLN A 183 6.18 18.46 -12.94
N TRP A 184 6.97 17.57 -12.36
CA TRP A 184 6.67 16.13 -12.32
C TRP A 184 5.73 15.79 -11.16
N LEU A 185 4.76 14.93 -11.42
CA LEU A 185 3.84 14.36 -10.44
C LEU A 185 3.98 12.85 -10.44
N TRP A 186 4.31 12.26 -9.29
CA TRP A 186 4.46 10.82 -9.13
C TRP A 186 3.20 10.21 -8.51
N SER A 187 2.82 9.01 -8.94
CA SER A 187 1.66 8.33 -8.35
C SER A 187 1.93 7.79 -6.94
N LEU A 188 3.20 7.50 -6.61
CA LEU A 188 3.58 6.89 -5.34
C LEU A 188 3.78 7.91 -4.21
N PHE A 189 3.86 9.20 -4.53
CA PHE A 189 4.15 10.26 -3.58
C PHE A 189 3.02 11.28 -3.60
N ALA A 190 2.53 11.67 -2.41
CA ALA A 190 1.46 12.65 -2.29
C ALA A 190 1.88 14.06 -2.72
N SER A 191 3.19 14.35 -2.68
CA SER A 191 3.81 15.59 -3.13
C SER A 191 5.04 15.28 -4.00
N SER A 192 5.40 16.22 -4.87
CA SER A 192 6.62 16.12 -5.69
C SER A 192 7.86 16.18 -4.79
N PRO A 193 8.72 15.15 -4.77
CA PRO A 193 9.98 15.21 -4.04
C PRO A 193 10.98 16.21 -4.64
N HIS A 194 10.74 16.68 -5.88
CA HIS A 194 11.58 17.64 -6.60
C HIS A 194 10.76 18.85 -7.02
N GLN A 195 10.02 19.42 -6.07
CA GLN A 195 9.22 20.60 -6.33
C GLN A 195 10.11 21.83 -6.50
N GLU A 196 10.29 22.27 -7.74
CA GLU A 196 11.02 23.51 -8.04
C GLU A 196 10.17 24.76 -7.82
N GLN A 197 8.85 24.65 -8.05
CA GLN A 197 7.90 25.76 -7.94
C GLN A 197 6.59 25.30 -7.30
N GLN A 198 5.93 26.20 -6.57
CA GLN A 198 4.58 25.95 -6.06
C GLN A 198 3.56 26.18 -7.16
N LEU A 199 2.84 25.12 -7.54
CA LEU A 199 1.71 25.22 -8.45
C LEU A 199 0.62 26.12 -7.83
N PRO A 200 -0.18 26.83 -8.66
CA PRO A 200 -1.26 27.67 -8.18
C PRO A 200 -2.47 26.89 -7.62
N PHE A 201 -2.38 25.57 -7.61
CA PHE A 201 -3.37 24.62 -7.09
C PHE A 201 -2.66 23.35 -6.65
N ARG A 202 -3.34 22.50 -5.87
CA ARG A 202 -2.84 21.16 -5.55
C ARG A 202 -3.21 20.20 -6.67
N ALA A 203 -2.26 19.36 -7.08
CA ALA A 203 -2.47 18.32 -8.08
C ALA A 203 -1.88 16.98 -7.61
N ARG A 204 -2.55 15.88 -7.96
CA ARG A 204 -2.08 14.51 -7.70
C ARG A 204 -2.33 13.63 -8.91
N PHE A 205 -1.31 12.88 -9.32
CA PHE A 205 -1.45 11.84 -10.33
C PHE A 205 -1.79 10.50 -9.66
N VAL A 206 -2.74 9.77 -10.22
CA VAL A 206 -3.10 8.40 -9.83
C VAL A 206 -2.92 7.51 -11.04
N ASP A 207 -1.95 6.60 -10.99
CA ASP A 207 -1.67 5.67 -12.08
C ASP A 207 -2.74 4.58 -12.18
N PHE A 208 -3.22 4.37 -13.42
CA PHE A 208 -4.12 3.30 -13.81
C PHE A 208 -3.54 2.50 -14.98
N HIS A 209 -2.21 2.38 -15.07
CA HIS A 209 -1.60 1.58 -16.10
C HIS A 209 -1.57 0.11 -15.63
N PRO A 210 -2.37 -0.82 -16.20
CA PRO A 210 -2.43 -2.21 -15.73
C PRO A 210 -1.13 -3.01 -16.00
N GLY A 211 -0.19 -2.46 -16.77
CA GLY A 211 0.99 -3.15 -17.29
C GLY A 211 0.67 -3.84 -18.62
N THR A 212 1.52 -4.77 -19.06
CA THR A 212 1.39 -5.46 -20.35
C THR A 212 0.98 -6.93 -20.25
N GLY A 213 0.75 -7.45 -19.03
CA GLY A 213 0.41 -8.86 -18.78
C GLY A 213 -1.07 -9.07 -18.46
N ALA A 214 -1.61 -10.23 -18.83
CA ALA A 214 -2.92 -10.69 -18.38
C ALA A 214 -2.93 -10.93 -16.85
N GLY A 215 -4.12 -11.07 -16.26
CA GLY A 215 -4.23 -11.34 -14.81
C GLY A 215 -3.85 -10.16 -13.91
N ARG A 216 -3.77 -8.93 -14.46
CA ARG A 216 -3.44 -7.71 -13.71
C ARG A 216 -4.66 -6.80 -13.64
N TYR A 217 -5.00 -6.41 -12.42
CA TYR A 217 -6.23 -5.72 -12.11
C TYR A 217 -5.98 -4.48 -11.25
N ILE A 218 -6.71 -3.41 -11.53
CA ILE A 218 -6.74 -2.19 -10.73
C ILE A 218 -8.18 -1.92 -10.31
N LEU A 219 -8.45 -2.03 -9.02
CA LEU A 219 -9.71 -1.66 -8.38
C LEU A 219 -9.74 -0.14 -8.17
N ALA A 220 -10.49 0.55 -9.01
CA ALA A 220 -10.83 1.96 -8.85
C ALA A 220 -11.96 2.09 -7.83
N ALA A 221 -11.70 2.78 -6.72
CA ALA A 221 -12.68 3.02 -5.66
C ALA A 221 -12.98 4.53 -5.56
N PRO A 222 -13.92 5.02 -6.39
CA PRO A 222 -14.40 6.40 -6.31
C PRO A 222 -15.26 6.62 -5.06
N GLU A 223 -15.17 7.82 -4.49
CA GLU A 223 -15.95 8.21 -3.33
C GLU A 223 -17.44 8.32 -3.68
N GLY A 224 -18.32 7.75 -2.86
CA GLY A 224 -19.77 7.85 -3.01
C GLY A 224 -20.37 7.16 -4.25
N SER A 225 -19.60 6.32 -4.96
CA SER A 225 -20.08 5.59 -6.14
C SER A 225 -19.54 4.15 -6.19
N PRO A 226 -20.12 3.26 -7.04
CA PRO A 226 -19.64 1.89 -7.15
C PRO A 226 -18.15 1.82 -7.53
N SER A 227 -17.47 0.77 -7.06
CA SER A 227 -16.09 0.50 -7.48
C SER A 227 -16.06 -0.17 -8.85
N TYR A 228 -14.96 0.07 -9.58
CA TYR A 228 -14.74 -0.46 -10.92
C TYR A 228 -13.42 -1.22 -10.99
N LEU A 229 -13.36 -2.21 -11.86
CA LEU A 229 -12.19 -3.05 -12.07
C LEU A 229 -11.65 -2.81 -13.48
N LEU A 230 -10.48 -2.17 -13.55
CA LEU A 230 -9.72 -1.99 -14.78
C LEU A 230 -8.76 -3.17 -14.97
N HIS A 231 -8.73 -3.73 -16.17
CA HIS A 231 -7.82 -4.81 -16.54
C HIS A 231 -7.53 -4.83 -18.04
N LEU A 232 -6.52 -5.60 -18.45
CA LEU A 232 -6.31 -5.92 -19.86
C LEU A 232 -7.01 -7.23 -20.21
N LYS A 233 -7.74 -7.21 -21.32
CA LYS A 233 -8.30 -8.40 -21.97
C LYS A 233 -8.05 -8.28 -23.47
N ASP A 234 -7.47 -9.32 -24.06
CA ASP A 234 -7.13 -9.36 -25.49
C ASP A 234 -6.31 -8.12 -25.96
N GLY A 235 -5.39 -7.67 -25.11
CA GLY A 235 -4.53 -6.50 -25.36
C GLY A 235 -5.23 -5.14 -25.24
N LYS A 236 -6.51 -5.11 -24.87
CA LYS A 236 -7.30 -3.87 -24.72
C LYS A 236 -7.64 -3.62 -23.26
N LYS A 237 -7.73 -2.36 -22.87
CA LYS A 237 -8.20 -1.97 -21.53
C LYS A 237 -9.71 -2.14 -21.45
N HIS A 238 -10.15 -2.84 -20.42
CA HIS A 238 -11.55 -3.03 -20.08
C HIS A 238 -11.78 -2.53 -18.67
N ILE A 239 -12.88 -1.82 -18.50
CA ILE A 239 -13.38 -1.42 -17.19
C ILE A 239 -14.79 -1.96 -17.01
N GLU A 240 -15.04 -2.54 -15.85
CA GLU A 240 -16.36 -3.03 -15.47
C GLU A 240 -16.67 -2.69 -14.03
N GLN A 241 -17.94 -2.51 -13.70
CA GLN A 241 -18.35 -2.31 -12.31
C GLN A 241 -18.08 -3.60 -11.53
N VAL A 242 -17.60 -3.45 -10.29
CA VAL A 242 -17.36 -4.58 -9.41
C VAL A 242 -18.69 -5.16 -8.94
N GLU A 243 -18.86 -6.45 -9.18
CA GLU A 243 -19.97 -7.25 -8.67
C GLU A 243 -19.48 -8.15 -7.53
N PRO A 244 -20.00 -7.99 -6.29
CA PRO A 244 -19.64 -8.86 -5.18
C PRO A 244 -19.87 -10.34 -5.49
N GLY A 245 -18.86 -11.16 -5.24
CA GLY A 245 -18.89 -12.61 -5.49
C GLY A 245 -18.54 -13.03 -6.93
N LYS A 246 -18.48 -12.10 -7.90
CA LYS A 246 -17.92 -12.38 -9.23
C LYS A 246 -16.44 -12.73 -9.12
N ARG A 247 -16.03 -13.75 -9.88
CA ARG A 247 -14.65 -14.24 -9.92
C ARG A 247 -13.94 -13.74 -11.17
N TYR A 248 -12.73 -13.22 -10.96
CA TYR A 248 -11.84 -12.74 -12.00
C TYR A 248 -10.61 -13.64 -12.05
N PRO A 249 -10.33 -14.28 -13.20
CA PRO A 249 -9.20 -15.19 -13.32
C PRO A 249 -7.88 -14.42 -13.31
N PHE A 250 -6.85 -15.01 -12.73
CA PHE A 250 -5.48 -14.55 -12.91
C PHE A 250 -4.93 -15.03 -14.27
N GLU A 251 -3.66 -14.75 -14.57
CA GLU A 251 -3.02 -15.18 -15.81
C GLU A 251 -3.03 -16.72 -15.91
N ASP A 252 -2.71 -17.38 -14.81
CA ASP A 252 -2.99 -18.80 -14.64
C ASP A 252 -4.45 -18.96 -14.20
N GLY A 253 -5.31 -19.38 -15.14
CA GLY A 253 -6.76 -19.52 -14.93
C GLY A 253 -7.17 -20.52 -13.85
N ARG A 254 -6.25 -21.30 -13.28
CA ARG A 254 -6.49 -22.10 -12.06
C ARG A 254 -6.66 -21.25 -10.82
N TYR A 255 -6.20 -20.01 -10.85
CA TYR A 255 -6.30 -19.06 -9.76
C TYR A 255 -7.23 -17.91 -10.14
N SER A 256 -7.97 -17.42 -9.16
CA SER A 256 -8.88 -16.29 -9.33
C SER A 256 -8.98 -15.49 -8.03
N PHE A 257 -9.51 -14.28 -8.15
CA PHE A 257 -9.95 -13.51 -7.00
C PHE A 257 -11.40 -13.06 -7.16
N GLY A 258 -12.05 -12.79 -6.04
CA GLY A 258 -13.31 -12.06 -5.99
C GLY A 258 -13.14 -10.84 -5.11
N VAL A 259 -13.87 -9.76 -5.43
CA VAL A 259 -14.02 -8.62 -4.51
C VAL A 259 -15.27 -8.91 -3.69
N ASP A 260 -15.10 -9.25 -2.42
CA ASP A 260 -16.22 -9.60 -1.55
C ASP A 260 -16.90 -8.35 -1.00
N GLU A 261 -16.10 -7.32 -0.72
CA GLU A 261 -16.55 -6.10 -0.07
C GLU A 261 -15.61 -4.93 -0.40
N VAL A 262 -16.18 -3.73 -0.53
CA VAL A 262 -15.43 -2.47 -0.54
C VAL A 262 -16.07 -1.51 0.46
N ARG A 263 -15.28 -1.02 1.43
CA ARG A 263 -15.73 -0.02 2.42
C ARG A 263 -15.02 1.31 2.18
N PRO A 264 -15.74 2.42 1.98
CA PRO A 264 -15.15 3.74 2.00
C PRO A 264 -14.82 4.16 3.46
N GLY A 265 -13.95 5.17 3.62
CA GLY A 265 -13.71 5.80 4.93
C GLY A 265 -13.26 4.84 6.03
N ALA A 266 -12.37 3.91 5.71
CA ALA A 266 -11.94 2.87 6.64
C ALA A 266 -10.41 2.69 6.64
N ARG A 267 -9.92 1.98 7.65
CA ARG A 267 -8.55 1.50 7.70
C ARG A 267 -8.48 0.04 8.14
N VAL A 268 -7.42 -0.63 7.70
CA VAL A 268 -7.12 -2.00 8.10
C VAL A 268 -6.27 -1.95 9.36
N VAL A 269 -6.75 -2.58 10.43
CA VAL A 269 -6.03 -2.70 11.70
C VAL A 269 -5.63 -4.15 11.89
N THR A 270 -4.35 -4.38 12.16
CA THR A 270 -3.86 -5.71 12.53
C THR A 270 -3.47 -5.69 14.00
N THR A 271 -4.20 -6.44 14.81
CA THR A 271 -3.88 -6.66 16.22
C THR A 271 -3.44 -8.09 16.40
N TRP A 272 -2.70 -8.35 17.47
CA TRP A 272 -2.45 -9.72 17.89
C TRP A 272 -3.40 -10.11 19.00
N LYS A 273 -3.69 -11.40 19.07
CA LYS A 273 -4.34 -12.04 20.21
C LYS A 273 -3.59 -13.30 20.59
N GLU A 274 -3.87 -13.73 21.80
CA GLU A 274 -3.51 -15.04 22.30
C GLU A 274 -4.44 -16.09 21.68
N GLY A 275 -3.84 -17.10 21.07
CA GLY A 275 -4.51 -18.25 20.47
C GLY A 275 -4.84 -19.33 21.49
N SER A 276 -4.82 -20.58 21.05
CA SER A 276 -5.10 -21.73 21.91
C SER A 276 -3.89 -22.15 22.74
N GLU A 277 -4.10 -22.96 23.78
CA GLU A 277 -3.04 -23.63 24.54
C GLU A 277 -2.38 -24.78 23.73
N VAL A 278 -1.86 -24.47 22.55
CA VAL A 278 -1.18 -25.39 21.64
C VAL A 278 0.06 -24.70 21.08
N LEU A 279 1.15 -25.44 20.93
CA LEU A 279 2.42 -24.92 20.44
C LEU A 279 2.42 -24.76 18.91
N LEU A 280 1.84 -23.67 18.41
CA LEU A 280 1.71 -23.42 16.97
C LEU A 280 2.58 -22.25 16.51
N ASN A 281 2.38 -21.07 17.11
CA ASN A 281 3.05 -19.83 16.73
C ASN A 281 3.70 -19.20 17.97
N PRO A 282 4.82 -19.76 18.47
CA PRO A 282 5.40 -19.30 19.72
C PRO A 282 5.93 -17.87 19.59
N ALA A 283 5.60 -17.02 20.56
CA ALA A 283 6.06 -15.64 20.61
C ALA A 283 6.31 -15.16 22.04
N VAL A 284 7.07 -14.07 22.16
CA VAL A 284 7.27 -13.37 23.43
C VAL A 284 6.84 -11.92 23.30
N VAL A 285 5.93 -11.49 24.18
CA VAL A 285 5.62 -10.08 24.41
C VAL A 285 6.75 -9.51 25.27
N ALA A 286 7.38 -8.46 24.76
CA ALA A 286 8.47 -7.76 25.42
C ALA A 286 8.27 -6.26 25.36
N THR A 287 8.91 -5.52 26.27
CA THR A 287 8.97 -4.06 26.23
C THR A 287 10.43 -3.64 26.13
N ILE A 288 10.76 -2.90 25.06
CA ILE A 288 12.05 -2.25 24.89
C ILE A 288 11.98 -0.91 25.63
N ILE A 289 12.89 -0.73 26.59
CA ILE A 289 12.99 0.47 27.41
C ILE A 289 14.27 1.21 27.01
N GLN A 290 14.15 2.45 26.56
CA GLN A 290 15.26 3.32 26.19
C GLN A 290 15.09 4.69 26.86
N SER A 291 15.94 5.00 27.83
CA SER A 291 15.86 6.25 28.61
C SER A 291 14.48 6.46 29.23
N THR A 292 13.64 7.33 28.66
CA THR A 292 12.28 7.63 29.11
C THR A 292 11.19 6.98 28.26
N SER A 293 11.53 6.32 27.15
CA SER A 293 10.56 5.65 26.29
C SER A 293 10.47 4.15 26.62
N ALA A 294 9.26 3.62 26.53
CA ALA A 294 8.97 2.20 26.62
C ALA A 294 8.06 1.82 25.45
N GLN A 295 8.46 0.81 24.68
CA GLN A 295 7.69 0.32 23.55
C GLN A 295 7.48 -1.17 23.69
N GLN A 296 6.22 -1.61 23.69
CA GLN A 296 5.88 -3.02 23.61
C GLN A 296 6.14 -3.54 22.20
N VAL A 297 6.73 -4.73 22.11
CA VAL A 297 7.13 -5.42 20.89
C VAL A 297 6.77 -6.89 21.02
N LEU A 298 6.65 -7.55 19.87
CA LEU A 298 6.32 -8.96 19.79
C LEU A 298 7.44 -9.70 19.07
N LEU A 299 8.00 -10.69 19.75
CA LEU A 299 9.15 -11.46 19.29
C LEU A 299 8.66 -12.84 18.86
N GLU A 300 8.39 -13.02 17.58
CA GLU A 300 8.01 -14.31 17.00
C GLU A 300 9.21 -15.25 16.89
N LEU A 301 9.00 -16.55 17.14
CA LEU A 301 10.07 -17.55 17.11
C LEU A 301 10.77 -17.55 15.75
N GLY A 302 12.10 -17.36 15.77
CA GLY A 302 12.93 -17.40 14.57
C GLY A 302 12.84 -16.16 13.68
N LYS A 303 11.97 -15.19 13.98
CA LYS A 303 11.86 -13.94 13.20
C LYS A 303 12.65 -12.82 13.87
N PRO A 304 13.55 -12.12 13.13
CA PRO A 304 14.25 -10.96 13.68
C PRO A 304 13.28 -9.79 13.84
N TYR A 305 13.35 -9.13 15.00
CA TYR A 305 12.69 -7.86 15.24
C TYR A 305 13.71 -6.72 15.18
N HIS A 306 13.45 -5.72 14.34
CA HIS A 306 14.33 -4.58 14.15
C HIS A 306 13.75 -3.35 14.86
N HIS A 307 14.47 -2.86 15.87
CA HIS A 307 14.11 -1.64 16.59
C HIS A 307 15.11 -0.53 16.27
N LYS A 308 14.64 0.55 15.65
CA LYS A 308 15.47 1.73 15.38
C LYS A 308 15.69 2.53 16.67
N THR A 309 16.94 2.89 16.92
CA THR A 309 17.36 3.72 18.05
C THR A 309 18.07 4.96 17.53
N SER A 310 18.32 5.95 18.40
CA SER A 310 19.13 7.12 18.07
C SER A 310 20.58 6.79 17.68
N SER A 311 21.09 5.62 18.10
CA SER A 311 22.47 5.18 17.89
C SER A 311 22.62 4.05 16.87
N GLY A 312 21.54 3.57 16.27
CA GLY A 312 21.59 2.48 15.29
C GLY A 312 20.30 1.64 15.25
N THR A 313 20.46 0.33 15.01
CA THR A 313 19.36 -0.64 15.00
C THR A 313 19.66 -1.76 15.97
N LEU A 314 18.78 -1.97 16.94
CA LEU A 314 18.80 -3.14 17.80
C LEU A 314 18.04 -4.27 17.09
N VAL A 315 18.71 -5.41 16.92
CA VAL A 315 18.07 -6.64 16.41
C VAL A 315 17.82 -7.58 17.58
N VAL A 316 16.56 -7.90 17.82
CA VAL A 316 16.13 -8.85 18.86
C VAL A 316 15.63 -10.12 18.18
N LEU A 317 16.12 -11.27 18.65
CA LEU A 317 15.75 -12.55 18.06
C LEU A 317 15.40 -13.55 19.16
N TYR A 318 14.17 -14.03 19.12
CA TYR A 318 13.72 -15.14 19.95
C TYR A 318 14.08 -16.46 19.27
N ARG A 319 14.87 -17.30 19.96
CA ARG A 319 15.23 -18.64 19.53
C ARG A 319 14.99 -19.63 20.66
N ARG A 320 14.71 -20.87 20.29
CA ARG A 320 14.82 -22.01 21.20
C ARG A 320 16.28 -22.41 21.34
N VAL A 321 16.66 -22.72 22.56
CA VAL A 321 17.94 -23.36 22.88
C VAL A 321 17.61 -24.80 23.25
N PRO A 322 18.17 -25.81 22.55
CA PRO A 322 17.97 -27.21 22.93
C PRO A 322 18.41 -27.43 24.37
N ASP A 323 17.65 -28.21 25.12
CA ASP A 323 18.03 -28.58 26.48
C ASP A 323 19.20 -29.58 26.41
N SER A 324 20.40 -29.12 26.74
CA SER A 324 21.63 -29.94 26.69
C SER A 324 21.67 -31.02 27.77
N SER A 325 20.64 -31.14 28.61
CA SER A 325 20.48 -32.20 29.60
C SER A 325 19.82 -33.49 29.06
N LYS A 326 19.42 -33.52 27.78
CA LYS A 326 18.77 -34.68 27.11
C LYS A 326 19.61 -35.30 25.98
N GLN A 327 20.93 -35.10 25.95
CA GLN A 327 21.86 -35.83 25.08
C GLN A 327 22.64 -36.89 25.84
#